data_AF-A0A845Y6N4-F1
#
_entry.id   AF-A0A845Y6N4-F1
#
_cell.length_a   1.000
_cell.length_b   1.000
_cell.length_c   1.000
_cell.angle_alpha   90.00
_cell.angle_beta   90.00
_cell.angle_gamma   90.00
#
_symmetry.space_group_name_H-M   'P 1'
#
loop_
_entity.id
_entity.type
_entity.pdbx_description
1 polymer ?
#
loop_
_entity_poly.entity_id
_entity_poly.type
_entity_poly.pdbx_seq_one_letter_code
_entity_poly.pdbx_strand_id
1 'polypeptide(L)'
;MDWNKIDLSIALENLGEKRSNALKVRSAELPLQTYFRLLVMSKVLKKSLGGMLTTAIITYLNRNEDKHDAMLITEANARGITPEELFQGIANGEIDL
;
A
#
# COMPACT_ATOMS: atom_id res chain seq x y z
N MET A 1 13.71 6.00 -7.36
CA MET A 1 12.68 5.73 -8.38
C MET A 1 12.17 7.06 -8.93
N ASP A 2 11.69 7.13 -10.17
CA ASP A 2 11.02 8.33 -10.71
C ASP A 2 9.50 8.15 -10.68
N TRP A 3 8.89 8.60 -9.59
CA TRP A 3 7.44 8.50 -9.36
C TRP A 3 6.58 9.19 -10.44
N ASN A 4 7.15 10.12 -11.24
CA ASN A 4 6.40 10.80 -12.29
C ASN A 4 6.16 9.93 -13.53
N LYS A 5 6.86 8.80 -13.66
CA LYS A 5 6.72 7.86 -14.78
C LYS A 5 5.65 6.80 -14.56
N ILE A 6 5.10 6.71 -13.36
CA ILE A 6 4.12 5.69 -13.00
C ILE A 6 2.73 6.20 -13.37
N ASP A 7 2.07 5.50 -14.29
CA ASP A 7 0.67 5.76 -14.67
C ASP A 7 -0.27 4.76 -13.98
N LEU A 8 -1.08 5.28 -13.05
CA LEU A 8 -2.05 4.49 -12.27
C LEU A 8 -3.47 4.57 -12.82
N SER A 9 -3.70 5.19 -13.99
CA SER A 9 -5.03 5.29 -14.60
C SER A 9 -5.69 3.90 -14.75
N ILE A 10 -4.95 2.93 -15.28
CA ILE A 10 -5.39 1.54 -15.45
C ILE A 10 -5.68 0.88 -14.10
N ALA A 11 -4.84 1.08 -13.09
CA ALA A 11 -5.08 0.55 -11.74
C ALA A 11 -6.36 1.14 -11.11
N LEU A 12 -6.63 2.43 -11.34
CA LEU A 12 -7.81 3.13 -10.86
C LEU A 12 -9.10 2.67 -11.58
N GLU A 13 -9.04 2.46 -12.89
CA GLU A 13 -10.14 1.88 -13.67
C GLU A 13 -10.47 0.46 -13.19
N ASN A 14 -9.44 -0.37 -13.00
CA ASN A 14 -9.56 -1.72 -12.46
C ASN A 14 -10.12 -1.76 -11.02
N LEU A 15 -9.84 -0.75 -10.19
CA LEU A 15 -10.45 -0.61 -8.85
C LEU A 15 -11.97 -0.37 -8.92
N GLY A 16 -12.45 0.27 -9.97
CA GLY A 16 -13.87 0.48 -10.23
C GLY A 16 -14.59 -0.80 -10.67
N GLU A 17 -13.97 -1.60 -11.54
CA GLU A 17 -14.54 -2.83 -12.08
C GLU A 17 -14.38 -4.06 -11.15
N LYS A 18 -13.25 -4.17 -10.41
CA LYS A 18 -12.98 -5.28 -9.46
C LYS A 18 -13.74 -5.18 -8.13
N ARG A 19 -14.84 -4.41 -8.03
CA ARG A 19 -15.79 -4.56 -6.92
C ARG A 19 -16.57 -5.89 -6.98
N SER A 20 -16.64 -6.55 -8.14
CA SER A 20 -17.35 -7.83 -8.33
C SER A 20 -16.44 -9.07 -8.21
N ASN A 21 -15.18 -8.98 -8.64
CA ASN A 21 -14.15 -9.99 -8.38
C ASN A 21 -13.13 -9.39 -7.42
N ALA A 22 -13.50 -9.41 -6.14
CA ALA A 22 -12.71 -8.88 -5.05
C ALA A 22 -11.24 -9.29 -5.22
N LEU A 23 -10.35 -8.28 -5.33
CA LEU A 23 -9.02 -8.41 -4.74
C LEU A 23 -9.24 -9.18 -3.44
N LYS A 24 -8.62 -10.35 -3.27
CA LYS A 24 -8.63 -11.04 -1.97
C LYS A 24 -7.94 -10.10 -1.00
N VAL A 25 -8.68 -9.13 -0.47
CA VAL A 25 -8.29 -8.31 0.66
C VAL A 25 -8.19 -9.34 1.76
N ARG A 26 -6.96 -9.82 1.97
CA ARG A 26 -6.65 -10.59 3.17
C ARG A 26 -6.83 -9.58 4.31
N SER A 27 -8.05 -9.49 4.83
CA SER A 27 -8.31 -8.71 6.03
C SER A 27 -7.58 -9.42 7.16
N ALA A 28 -6.33 -9.01 7.40
CA ALA A 28 -5.65 -9.41 8.61
C ALA A 28 -6.44 -8.82 9.77
N GLU A 29 -6.96 -9.67 10.65
CA GLU A 29 -7.66 -9.22 11.83
C GLU A 29 -6.68 -8.49 12.76
N LEU A 30 -7.07 -7.29 13.20
CA LEU A 30 -6.32 -6.58 14.23
C LEU A 30 -6.46 -7.35 15.55
N PRO A 31 -5.36 -7.65 16.26
CA PRO A 31 -5.44 -8.22 17.59
C PRO A 31 -6.33 -7.35 18.50
N LEU A 32 -7.23 -7.99 19.26
CA LEU A 32 -8.23 -7.30 20.06
C LEU A 32 -7.64 -6.25 21.00
N GLN A 33 -6.50 -6.57 21.63
CA GLN A 33 -5.78 -5.65 22.50
C GLN A 33 -5.31 -4.39 21.75
N THR A 34 -4.81 -4.54 20.51
CA THR A 34 -4.37 -3.43 19.66
C THR A 34 -5.55 -2.56 19.26
N TYR A 35 -6.68 -3.16 18.90
CA TYR A 35 -7.91 -2.43 18.58
C TYR A 35 -8.35 -1.55 19.75
N PHE A 36 -8.45 -2.10 20.96
CA PHE A 36 -8.86 -1.31 22.13
C PHE A 36 -7.84 -0.22 22.49
N ARG A 37 -6.53 -0.48 22.34
CA ARG A 37 -5.50 0.56 22.51
C ARG A 37 -5.72 1.71 21.52
N LEU A 38 -5.94 1.41 20.25
CA LEU A 38 -6.22 2.42 19.23
C LEU A 38 -7.52 3.18 19.54
N LEU A 39 -8.57 2.48 19.97
CA LEU A 39 -9.84 3.08 20.36
C LEU A 39 -9.66 4.09 21.50
N VAL A 40 -8.98 3.71 22.58
CA VAL A 40 -8.73 4.60 23.72
C VAL A 40 -7.88 5.81 23.29
N MET A 41 -6.79 5.58 22.55
CA MET A 41 -5.93 6.66 22.06
C MET A 41 -6.67 7.61 21.12
N SER A 42 -7.59 7.11 20.29
CA SER A 42 -8.43 7.94 19.41
C SER A 42 -9.27 8.96 20.18
N LYS A 43 -9.79 8.56 21.36
CA LYS A 43 -10.54 9.44 22.24
C LYS A 43 -9.65 10.47 22.93
N VAL A 44 -8.48 10.06 23.42
CA VAL A 44 -7.50 10.95 24.06
C VAL A 44 -7.00 12.02 23.08
N LEU A 45 -6.65 11.61 21.87
CA LEU A 45 -6.11 12.49 20.83
C LEU A 45 -7.19 13.26 20.06
N LYS A 46 -8.48 13.00 20.34
CA LYS A 46 -9.63 13.58 19.63
C LYS A 46 -9.53 13.41 18.10
N LYS A 47 -9.07 12.25 17.65
CA LYS A 47 -8.95 11.90 16.22
C LYS A 47 -9.79 10.66 15.92
N SER A 48 -10.32 10.56 14.71
CA SER A 48 -11.00 9.33 14.26
C SER A 48 -9.99 8.19 14.10
N LEU A 49 -10.44 6.94 14.30
CA LEU A 49 -9.62 5.75 14.03
C LEU A 49 -9.09 5.74 12.60
N GLY A 50 -9.93 6.08 11.62
CA GLY A 50 -9.53 6.22 10.23
C GLY A 50 -8.40 7.23 10.05
N GLY A 51 -8.52 8.43 10.63
CA GLY A 51 -7.47 9.45 10.53
C GLY A 51 -6.16 9.04 11.20
N MET A 52 -6.22 8.30 12.32
CA MET A 52 -5.03 7.73 12.95
C MET A 52 -4.36 6.67 12.08
N LEU A 53 -5.14 5.76 11.49
CA LEU A 53 -4.64 4.72 10.58
C LEU A 53 -4.01 5.35 9.34
N THR A 54 -4.67 6.32 8.72
CA THR A 54 -4.09 7.08 7.58
C THR A 54 -2.76 7.71 7.95
N THR A 55 -2.69 8.39 9.11
CA THR A 55 -1.44 9.00 9.59
C THR A 55 -0.36 7.95 9.80
N ALA A 56 -0.70 6.81 10.41
CA ALA A 56 0.25 5.73 10.67
C ALA A 56 0.78 5.09 9.37
N ILE A 57 -0.09 4.86 8.39
CA ILE A 57 0.28 4.33 7.08
C ILE A 57 1.24 5.28 6.36
N ILE A 58 0.88 6.57 6.25
CA ILE A 58 1.74 7.58 5.62
C ILE A 58 3.09 7.67 6.34
N THR A 59 3.07 7.69 7.67
CA THR A 59 4.30 7.73 8.47
C THR A 59 5.18 6.51 8.23
N TYR A 60 4.58 5.33 8.11
CA TYR A 60 5.31 4.10 7.81
C TYR A 60 5.93 4.15 6.41
N LEU A 61 5.15 4.52 5.39
CA LEU A 61 5.63 4.61 4.01
C LEU A 61 6.81 5.59 3.91
N ASN A 62 6.65 6.81 4.41
CA ASN A 62 7.71 7.83 4.34
C ASN A 62 8.98 7.42 5.10
N ARG A 63 8.86 6.69 6.22
CA ARG A 63 10.03 6.24 7.00
C ARG A 63 10.79 5.08 6.36
N ASN A 64 10.14 4.35 5.45
CA ASN A 64 10.70 3.15 4.86
C ASN A 64 10.85 3.25 3.33
N GLU A 65 10.58 4.42 2.75
CA GLU A 65 10.61 4.66 1.30
C GLU A 65 11.90 4.15 0.67
N ASP A 66 13.07 4.63 1.12
CA ASP A 66 14.38 4.21 0.60
C ASP A 66 14.58 2.69 0.62
N LYS A 67 14.10 2.03 1.69
CA LYS A 67 14.23 0.58 1.84
C LYS A 67 13.30 -0.15 0.87
N HIS A 68 12.07 0.31 0.73
CA HIS A 68 11.09 -0.30 -0.18
C HIS A 68 11.50 -0.08 -1.63
N ASP A 69 12.01 1.11 -1.98
CA ASP A 69 12.60 1.41 -3.28
C ASP A 69 13.78 0.48 -3.59
N ALA A 70 14.71 0.30 -2.65
CA ALA A 70 15.83 -0.61 -2.84
C ALA A 70 15.39 -2.07 -3.08
N MET A 71 14.34 -2.52 -2.39
CA MET A 71 13.76 -3.84 -2.62
C MET A 71 13.13 -3.96 -4.00
N LEU A 72 12.34 -2.95 -4.42
CA LEU A 72 11.72 -2.91 -5.75
C LEU A 72 12.78 -2.88 -6.86
N ILE A 73 13.84 -2.09 -6.70
CA ILE A 73 14.96 -2.03 -7.66
C ILE A 73 15.64 -3.40 -7.77
N THR A 74 15.89 -4.06 -6.65
CA THR A 74 16.54 -5.38 -6.63
C THR A 74 15.69 -6.41 -7.39
N GLU A 75 14.39 -6.43 -7.13
CA GLU A 75 13.46 -7.35 -7.78
C GLU A 75 13.30 -7.05 -9.28
N ALA A 76 13.22 -5.77 -9.65
CA ALA A 76 13.10 -5.34 -11.04
C ALA A 76 14.35 -5.73 -11.85
N ASN A 77 15.53 -5.52 -11.27
CA ASN A 77 16.80 -5.95 -11.87
C ASN A 77 16.85 -7.47 -12.08
N ALA A 78 16.34 -8.26 -11.13
CA ALA A 78 16.28 -9.72 -11.25
C ALA A 78 15.36 -10.17 -12.41
N ARG A 79 14.35 -9.36 -12.75
CA ARG A 79 13.39 -9.62 -13.83
C ARG A 79 13.76 -8.94 -15.16
N GLY A 80 14.82 -8.12 -15.17
CA GLY A 80 15.25 -7.38 -16.36
C GLY A 80 14.31 -6.25 -16.80
N ILE A 81 13.49 -5.74 -15.87
CA ILE A 81 12.58 -4.61 -16.10
C ILE A 81 12.98 -3.42 -15.21
N THR A 82 12.41 -2.24 -15.47
CA THR A 82 12.63 -1.08 -14.61
C THR A 82 11.82 -1.18 -13.31
N PRO A 83 12.28 -0.51 -12.22
CA PRO A 83 11.53 -0.46 -10.97
C PRO A 83 10.12 0.11 -11.13
N GLU A 84 9.96 1.10 -12.02
CA GLU A 84 8.67 1.74 -12.33
C GLU A 84 7.72 0.76 -13.04
N GLU A 85 8.21 0.00 -14.03
CA GLU A 85 7.42 -1.04 -14.71
C GLU A 85 7.01 -2.15 -13.73
N LEU A 86 7.91 -2.57 -12.83
CA LEU A 86 7.58 -3.55 -11.80
C LEU A 86 6.47 -3.03 -10.89
N PHE A 87 6.59 -1.80 -10.39
CA PHE A 87 5.59 -1.18 -9.52
C PHE A 87 4.23 -1.11 -10.22
N GLN A 88 4.20 -0.63 -11.47
CA GLN A 88 2.98 -0.49 -12.25
C GLN A 88 2.34 -1.84 -12.56
N GLY A 89 3.14 -2.84 -12.94
CA GLY A 89 2.65 -4.20 -13.17
C GLY A 89 2.05 -4.84 -11.91
N ILE A 90 2.64 -4.63 -10.74
CA ILE A 90 2.05 -5.07 -9.46
C ILE A 90 0.74 -4.34 -9.17
N ALA A 91 0.72 -3.01 -9.33
CA ALA A 91 -0.46 -2.19 -9.07
C ALA A 91 -1.65 -2.56 -9.97
N ASN A 92 -1.37 -2.91 -11.23
CA ASN A 92 -2.38 -3.40 -12.18
C ASN A 92 -2.79 -4.86 -11.92
N GLY A 93 -1.99 -5.61 -11.16
CA GLY A 93 -2.16 -7.05 -10.93
C GLY A 93 -1.70 -7.92 -12.09
N GLU A 94 -0.82 -7.40 -12.95
CA GLU A 94 -0.15 -8.11 -14.04
C GLU A 94 1.06 -8.93 -13.53
N ILE A 95 1.67 -8.48 -12.44
CA ILE A 95 2.84 -9.11 -11.81
C ILE A 95 2.49 -9.49 -10.37
N ASP A 96 2.77 -10.73 -9.98
CA ASP A 96 2.63 -11.25 -8.61
C ASP A 96 4.01 -11.42 -7.94
N LEU A 97 4.06 -11.24 -6.62
CA LEU A 97 5.24 -11.35 -5.75
C LEU A 97 5.06 -12.38 -4.64
#